data_AF-A0AAE1W749-F1
#
_entry.id   AF-A0AAE1W749-F1
#
_cell.length_a   1.000
_cell.length_b   1.000
_cell.length_c   1.000
_cell.angle_alpha   90.00
_cell.angle_beta   90.00
_cell.angle_gamma   90.00
#
_symmetry.space_group_name_H-M   'P 1'
#
loop_
_entity.id
_entity.type
_entity.pdbx_description
1 polymer ?
#
loop_
_entity_poly.entity_id
_entity_poly.type
_entity_poly.pdbx_seq_one_letter_code
_entity_poly.pdbx_strand_id
1 'polypeptide(L)'
;MFSNLEVDINGQETFFVSMNLITSFSGKLWKLLSKSERGSVKLIFDEFPGGPEGFELILRFCYNGCRIDVSPCNVFLLHAAAEFLEIDEKHTMEYVESVHFWTWSELLDCLKQCQELLSFIKSSYMVQEILDAVVEKISMLNISSPFAFSCSDAQFSGDISTNCSRSSSFQTTNWLRDLEFLTVGLFEEVVRTMISRKLDHGMICSFLLHYQRVKFVGLLSGDLKCKIIKVMIDALCSINGCFMRFPFRHLCYMLQTCFTLEMEKQCARSLERMIGSRLDEATLDDLMFPSPSRKTCAYDVDLILRLLKIFIGESRKTPFVQRLKNVGCLIDSFLAEVAPDPHLKPSKFLALASGLPHTARESHDRICEVIDMYFEAHNNVSEEERIRVCSALDYEKLSSESLANSAKNARFPACASCAALLFLQVKLKTRSKDDNGPEFTCNSSLSSNVDDEQLLVHFSKGKVQKRSANVGRRSDHVTCPTNCKPLPRLCS
;
A
#
# COMPACT_ATOMS: atom_id res chain seq x y z
N MET A 1 15.44 48.41 45.61
CA MET A 1 14.48 48.83 44.57
C MET A 1 14.03 47.55 43.88
N PHE A 2 12.85 47.03 44.24
CA PHE A 2 12.26 45.91 43.51
C PHE A 2 11.80 46.47 42.18
N SER A 3 12.57 46.24 41.11
CA SER A 3 12.13 46.54 39.76
C SER A 3 11.04 45.52 39.41
N ASN A 4 9.79 45.90 39.69
CA ASN A 4 8.63 45.14 39.26
C ASN A 4 8.49 45.34 37.75
N LEU A 5 8.50 44.23 37.02
CA LEU A 5 8.28 44.14 35.59
C LEU A 5 6.80 43.87 35.35
N GLU A 6 6.16 44.66 34.48
CA GLU A 6 4.79 44.41 34.04
C GLU A 6 4.85 43.55 32.77
N VAL A 7 4.24 42.37 32.79
CA VAL A 7 4.21 41.44 31.65
C VAL A 7 2.77 41.15 31.28
N ASP A 8 2.38 41.55 30.08
CA ASP A 8 1.07 41.32 29.48
C ASP A 8 1.13 40.05 28.61
N ILE A 9 0.27 39.08 28.88
CA ILE A 9 0.23 37.78 28.21
C ILE A 9 -1.00 37.70 27.33
N ASN A 10 -0.78 37.60 26.01
CA ASN A 10 -1.81 37.47 24.98
C ASN A 10 -2.91 38.54 25.03
N GLY A 11 -2.66 39.69 25.68
CA GLY A 11 -3.68 40.72 25.92
C GLY A 11 -4.81 40.29 26.86
N GLN A 12 -4.65 39.17 27.58
CA GLN A 12 -5.66 38.58 28.45
C GLN A 12 -5.42 38.94 29.92
N GLU A 13 -4.19 38.74 30.40
CA GLU A 13 -3.81 39.00 31.80
C GLU A 13 -2.45 39.68 31.91
N THR A 14 -2.29 40.48 32.97
CA THR A 14 -1.06 41.21 33.26
C THR A 14 -0.47 40.78 34.59
N PHE A 15 0.80 40.39 34.57
CA PHE A 15 1.55 39.89 35.72
C PHE A 15 2.60 40.91 36.17
N PHE A 16 2.74 41.06 37.49
CA PHE A 16 3.79 41.88 38.10
C PHE A 16 4.87 40.98 38.68
N VAL A 17 6.09 41.11 38.17
CA VAL A 17 7.12 40.10 38.42
C VAL A 17 8.46 40.70 38.79
N SER A 18 9.18 40.03 39.71
CA SER A 18 10.50 40.46 40.16
C SER A 18 11.51 40.27 39.03
N MET A 19 11.95 41.38 38.45
CA MET A 19 12.86 41.40 37.30
C MET A 19 14.11 40.54 37.55
N ASN A 20 14.77 40.74 38.69
CA ASN A 20 16.05 40.09 39.01
C ASN A 20 15.93 38.56 39.09
N LEU A 21 14.83 38.06 39.66
CA LEU A 21 14.64 36.63 39.89
C LEU A 21 14.37 35.89 38.58
N ILE A 22 13.62 36.48 37.66
CA ILE A 22 13.29 35.78 36.41
C ILE A 22 14.39 35.93 35.39
N THR A 23 15.08 37.06 35.36
CA THR A 23 16.23 37.24 34.47
C THR A 23 17.38 36.28 34.78
N SER A 24 17.48 35.77 36.02
CA SER A 24 18.48 34.74 36.34
C SER A 24 18.15 33.36 35.76
N PHE A 25 16.88 33.11 35.39
CA PHE A 25 16.44 31.84 34.80
C PHE A 25 16.19 31.94 33.29
N SER A 26 15.64 33.05 32.81
CA SER A 26 15.21 33.21 31.41
C SER A 26 16.23 33.96 30.57
N GLY A 27 16.81 33.26 29.58
CA GLY A 27 17.70 33.85 28.58
C GLY A 27 17.00 34.88 27.69
N LYS A 28 15.73 34.63 27.34
CA LYS A 28 14.94 35.54 26.49
C LYS A 28 14.63 36.84 27.20
N LEU A 29 14.17 36.78 28.45
CA LEU A 29 13.88 37.97 29.24
C LEU A 29 15.16 38.75 29.55
N TRP A 30 16.28 38.08 29.84
CA TRP A 30 17.58 38.74 29.97
C TRP A 30 17.97 39.52 28.70
N LYS A 31 17.82 38.93 27.52
CA LYS A 31 18.11 39.58 26.22
C LYS A 31 17.19 40.76 25.92
N LEU A 32 15.90 40.67 26.27
CA LEU A 32 14.93 41.74 26.04
C LEU A 32 15.17 42.92 26.99
N LEU A 33 15.49 42.64 28.25
CA LEU A 33 15.67 43.66 29.28
C LEU A 33 17.06 44.32 29.26
N SER A 34 18.10 43.61 28.82
CA SER A 34 19.45 44.18 28.61
C SER A 34 19.49 45.23 27.49
N LYS A 35 18.48 45.27 26.62
CA LYS A 35 18.34 46.25 25.53
C LYS A 35 17.48 47.47 25.91
N SER A 36 16.87 47.49 27.10
CA SER A 36 15.94 48.54 27.52
C SER A 36 16.59 49.51 28.51
N GLU A 37 16.48 50.81 28.26
CA GLU A 37 16.95 51.86 29.16
C GLU A 37 16.01 52.04 30.36
N ARG A 38 16.60 52.34 31.53
CA ARG A 38 16.01 52.29 32.88
C ARG A 38 14.67 53.04 32.99
N GLY A 39 13.57 52.29 32.91
CA GLY A 39 12.21 52.69 33.24
C GLY A 39 11.35 51.46 33.58
N SER A 40 10.11 51.65 34.06
CA SER A 40 9.16 50.55 34.24
C SER A 40 8.84 49.93 32.88
N VAL A 41 9.48 48.81 32.56
CA VAL A 41 9.32 48.13 31.27
C VAL A 41 8.03 47.33 31.30
N LYS A 42 7.08 47.68 30.42
CA LYS A 42 5.97 46.79 30.10
C LYS A 42 6.40 45.88 28.96
N LEU A 43 6.38 44.57 29.18
CA LEU A 43 6.58 43.57 28.14
C LEU A 43 5.23 43.01 27.71
N ILE A 44 5.09 42.75 26.42
CA ILE A 44 3.91 42.09 25.86
C ILE A 44 4.41 40.83 25.17
N PHE A 45 3.86 39.68 25.58
CA PHE A 45 4.04 38.42 24.89
C PHE A 45 2.76 38.07 24.13
N ASP A 46 2.85 38.16 22.81
CA ASP A 46 1.84 37.62 21.91
C ASP A 46 2.14 36.12 21.68
N GLU A 47 1.10 35.28 21.79
CA GLU A 47 1.16 33.82 21.63
C GLU A 47 2.03 33.07 22.65
N PHE A 48 1.92 33.41 23.93
CA PHE A 48 2.55 32.60 24.99
C PHE A 48 1.92 31.19 25.07
N PRO A 49 2.72 30.12 25.16
CA PRO A 49 2.22 28.74 25.20
C PRO A 49 1.31 28.51 26.42
N GLY A 50 0.08 28.10 26.14
CA GLY A 50 -0.99 27.93 27.13
C GLY A 50 -1.34 29.19 27.90
N GLY A 51 -1.09 30.37 27.32
CA GLY A 51 -1.64 31.64 27.78
C GLY A 51 -1.19 32.06 29.19
N PRO A 52 -2.03 32.83 29.90
CA PRO A 52 -1.77 33.26 31.28
C PRO A 52 -1.48 32.09 32.23
N GLU A 53 -2.17 30.96 32.06
CA GLU A 53 -1.99 29.77 32.91
C GLU A 53 -0.60 29.16 32.73
N GLY A 54 -0.11 29.09 31.49
CA GLY A 54 1.25 28.66 31.20
C GLY A 54 2.29 29.61 31.79
N PHE A 55 2.01 30.91 31.74
CA PHE A 55 2.91 31.91 32.31
C PHE A 55 2.95 31.82 33.85
N GLU A 56 1.80 31.68 34.51
CA GLU A 56 1.74 31.48 35.96
C GLU A 56 2.50 30.22 36.39
N LEU A 57 2.35 29.12 35.66
CA LEU A 57 3.01 27.86 35.94
C LEU A 57 4.54 28.00 35.90
N ILE A 58 5.09 28.66 34.87
CA ILE A 58 6.55 28.87 34.77
C ILE A 58 7.06 29.89 35.79
N LEU A 59 6.23 30.88 36.18
CA LEU A 59 6.57 31.77 37.28
C LEU A 59 6.71 31.01 38.60
N ARG A 60 5.71 30.19 38.95
CA ARG A 60 5.73 29.35 40.15
C ARG A 60 6.96 28.44 40.16
N PHE A 61 7.34 27.92 38.99
CA PHE A 61 8.57 27.16 38.83
C PHE A 61 9.83 27.96 39.19
N CYS A 62 10.00 29.15 38.63
CA CYS A 62 11.15 30.00 38.90
C CYS A 62 11.21 30.47 40.37
N TYR A 63 10.09 30.90 40.93
CA TYR A 63 10.03 31.40 42.32
C TYR A 63 10.31 30.33 43.36
N ASN A 64 9.93 29.08 43.09
CA ASN A 64 10.19 27.95 43.98
C ASN A 64 11.56 27.28 43.74
N GLY A 65 12.46 27.92 42.98
CA GLY A 65 13.80 27.41 42.73
C GLY A 65 13.83 26.13 41.90
N CYS A 66 13.02 26.09 40.84
CA CYS A 66 12.87 24.94 39.93
C CYS A 66 12.30 23.68 40.58
N ARG A 67 11.55 23.83 41.68
CA ARG A 67 10.91 22.73 42.42
C ARG A 67 9.41 22.96 42.50
N ILE A 68 8.68 22.33 41.59
CA ILE A 68 7.22 22.23 41.65
C ILE A 68 6.83 20.76 41.49
N ASP A 69 5.62 20.43 41.93
CA ASP A 69 5.06 19.12 41.65
C ASP A 69 4.71 19.03 40.16
N VAL A 70 5.56 18.35 39.40
CA VAL A 70 5.35 18.13 37.96
C VAL A 70 4.51 16.88 37.79
N SER A 71 3.38 17.06 37.13
CA SER A 71 2.41 16.03 36.83
C SER A 71 2.23 15.91 35.31
N PRO A 72 1.66 14.80 34.82
CA PRO A 72 1.31 14.63 33.41
C PRO A 72 0.45 15.78 32.85
N CYS A 73 -0.29 16.45 33.74
CA CYS A 73 -1.20 17.53 33.39
C CYS A 73 -0.51 18.91 33.22
N ASN A 74 0.75 19.05 33.61
CA ASN A 74 1.46 20.34 33.59
C ASN A 74 2.85 20.27 32.94
N VAL A 75 3.42 19.07 32.75
CA VAL A 75 4.76 18.86 32.19
C VAL A 75 4.95 19.51 30.82
N PHE A 76 3.99 19.34 29.90
CA PHE A 76 4.10 19.85 28.53
C PHE A 76 3.98 21.36 28.49
N LEU A 77 3.04 21.89 29.27
CA LEU A 77 2.84 23.33 29.40
C LEU A 77 4.06 24.01 30.02
N LEU A 78 4.60 23.42 31.09
CA LEU A 78 5.82 23.89 31.75
C LEU A 78 6.99 23.89 30.77
N HIS A 79 7.16 22.82 30.01
CA HIS A 79 8.26 22.71 29.05
C HIS A 79 8.12 23.66 27.88
N ALA A 80 6.92 23.79 27.29
CA ALA A 80 6.66 24.75 26.23
C ALA A 80 6.92 26.19 26.72
N ALA A 81 6.48 26.52 27.94
CA ALA A 81 6.73 27.83 28.56
C ALA A 81 8.21 28.07 28.86
N ALA A 82 8.91 27.07 29.39
CA ALA A 82 10.36 27.12 29.65
C ALA A 82 11.15 27.32 28.35
N GLU A 83 10.80 26.58 27.30
CA GLU A 83 11.42 26.68 25.98
C GLU A 83 11.15 28.05 25.34
N PHE A 84 9.91 28.56 25.44
CA PHE A 84 9.55 29.89 24.96
C PHE A 84 10.36 30.99 25.65
N LEU A 85 10.65 30.85 26.95
CA LEU A 85 11.43 31.80 27.75
C LEU A 85 12.95 31.54 27.73
N GLU A 86 13.41 30.52 27.01
CA GLU A 86 14.83 30.09 26.98
C GLU A 86 15.38 29.84 28.41
N ILE A 87 14.65 29.06 29.22
CA ILE A 87 15.09 28.58 30.54
C ILE A 87 15.88 27.26 30.34
N ASP A 88 16.96 27.05 31.12
CA ASP A 88 17.84 25.88 30.97
C ASP A 88 17.07 24.55 31.11
N GLU A 89 17.13 23.72 30.07
CA GLU A 89 16.39 22.47 29.92
C GLU A 89 16.75 21.44 31.01
N LYS A 90 17.94 21.53 31.61
CA LYS A 90 18.35 20.61 32.70
C LYS A 90 17.36 20.59 33.86
N HIS A 91 16.72 21.74 34.12
CA HIS A 91 15.74 21.86 35.19
C HIS A 91 14.39 21.23 34.86
N THR A 92 14.06 21.05 33.59
CA THR A 92 12.82 20.40 33.15
C THR A 92 13.01 18.92 32.80
N MET A 93 14.22 18.51 32.41
CA MET A 93 14.55 17.13 32.00
C MET A 93 14.43 16.09 33.12
N GLU A 94 14.74 16.43 34.39
CA GLU A 94 14.63 15.50 35.53
C GLU A 94 13.21 14.90 35.65
N TYR A 95 12.19 15.68 35.28
CA TYR A 95 10.80 15.25 35.34
C TYR A 95 10.39 14.37 34.14
N VAL A 96 11.06 14.51 33.00
CA VAL A 96 10.80 13.71 31.79
C VAL A 96 11.22 12.25 31.99
N GLU A 97 12.28 12.01 32.76
CA GLU A 97 12.73 10.65 33.08
C GLU A 97 11.67 9.84 33.85
N SER A 98 10.79 10.53 34.60
CA SER A 98 9.72 9.90 35.38
C SER A 98 8.52 9.41 34.54
N VAL A 99 8.41 9.83 33.26
CA VAL A 99 7.26 9.57 32.37
C VAL A 99 6.97 8.07 32.21
N HIS A 100 8.01 7.23 32.20
CA HIS A 100 7.87 5.78 32.05
C HIS A 100 7.11 5.11 33.21
N PHE A 101 7.08 5.75 34.38
CA PHE A 101 6.39 5.26 35.57
C PHE A 101 4.92 5.67 35.64
N TRP A 102 4.46 6.54 34.73
CA TRP A 102 3.08 7.01 34.72
C TRP A 102 2.08 5.91 34.33
N THR A 103 0.85 6.11 34.80
CA THR A 103 -0.29 5.26 34.45
C THR A 103 -0.76 5.52 33.01
N TRP A 104 -1.56 4.60 32.46
CA TRP A 104 -2.10 4.75 31.11
C TRP A 104 -2.96 6.02 30.96
N SER A 105 -3.82 6.33 31.94
CA SER A 105 -4.67 7.54 31.91
C SER A 105 -3.83 8.81 31.88
N GLU A 106 -2.78 8.86 32.71
CA GLU A 106 -1.86 9.99 32.79
C GLU A 106 -1.13 10.23 31.46
N LEU A 107 -0.67 9.17 30.80
CA LEU A 107 -0.06 9.26 29.47
C LEU A 107 -1.04 9.75 28.40
N LEU A 108 -2.30 9.31 28.44
CA LEU A 108 -3.33 9.76 27.49
C LEU A 108 -3.65 11.25 27.65
N ASP A 109 -3.79 11.73 28.89
CA ASP A 109 -4.07 13.13 29.15
C ASP A 109 -2.88 14.01 28.76
N CYS A 110 -1.67 13.54 29.02
CA CYS A 110 -0.44 14.17 28.55
C CYS A 110 -0.40 14.26 27.01
N LEU A 111 -0.77 13.18 26.31
CA LEU A 111 -0.78 13.13 24.84
C LEU A 111 -1.83 14.07 24.22
N LYS A 112 -2.96 14.30 24.90
CA LYS A 112 -3.95 15.32 24.49
C LYS A 112 -3.37 16.73 24.59
N GLN A 113 -2.69 17.05 25.70
CA GLN A 113 -2.03 18.35 25.86
C GLN A 113 -0.90 18.56 24.86
N CYS A 114 -0.13 17.52 24.57
CA CYS A 114 0.89 17.52 23.52
C CYS A 114 0.31 17.99 22.19
N GLN A 115 -0.88 17.50 21.83
CA GLN A 115 -1.53 17.85 20.57
C GLN A 115 -1.92 19.33 20.47
N GLU A 116 -2.31 19.95 21.59
CA GLU A 116 -2.69 21.37 21.64
C GLU A 116 -1.46 22.29 21.62
N LEU A 117 -0.36 21.84 22.22
CA LEU A 117 0.86 22.64 22.41
C LEU A 117 1.98 22.32 21.40
N LEU A 118 1.75 21.40 20.46
CA LEU A 118 2.75 20.90 19.52
C LEU A 118 3.39 22.01 18.68
N SER A 119 2.68 23.10 18.40
CA SER A 119 3.20 24.25 17.65
C SER A 119 4.26 25.05 18.41
N PHE A 120 4.32 24.95 19.74
CA PHE A 120 5.21 25.75 20.60
C PHE A 120 6.49 25.02 21.00
N ILE A 121 6.53 23.69 20.86
CA ILE A 121 7.65 22.85 21.26
C ILE A 121 8.56 22.64 20.04
N LYS A 122 9.82 23.12 20.10
CA LYS A 122 10.82 22.86 19.04
C LYS A 122 11.67 21.64 19.37
N SER A 123 11.81 21.31 20.64
CA SER A 123 12.58 20.15 21.11
C SER A 123 11.80 18.84 20.88
N SER A 124 12.28 18.01 19.95
CA SER A 124 11.63 16.73 19.62
C SER A 124 11.76 15.68 20.73
N TYR A 125 12.64 15.89 21.71
CA TYR A 125 12.98 14.89 22.72
C TYR A 125 11.80 14.53 23.62
N MET A 126 11.14 15.51 24.25
CA MET A 126 10.02 15.27 25.16
C MET A 126 8.87 14.53 24.48
N VAL A 127 8.53 14.94 23.25
CA VAL A 127 7.48 14.29 22.46
C VAL A 127 7.85 12.83 22.19
N GLN A 128 9.09 12.55 21.80
CA GLN A 128 9.55 11.18 21.56
C GLN A 128 9.55 10.32 22.83
N GLU A 129 9.99 10.84 23.98
CA GLU A 129 9.98 10.09 25.25
C GLU A 129 8.56 9.68 25.67
N ILE A 130 7.57 10.55 25.47
CA ILE A 130 6.18 10.25 25.80
C ILE A 130 5.58 9.25 24.81
N LEU A 131 5.88 9.38 23.51
CA LEU A 131 5.50 8.39 22.52
C LEU A 131 6.12 7.02 22.83
N ASP A 132 7.38 7.00 23.24
CA ASP A 132 8.09 5.80 23.65
C ASP A 132 7.44 5.15 24.86
N ALA A 133 7.11 5.92 25.91
CA ALA A 133 6.39 5.42 27.08
C ALA A 133 5.00 4.87 26.71
N VAL A 134 4.24 5.54 25.84
CA VAL A 134 2.94 5.06 25.34
C VAL A 134 3.10 3.73 24.61
N VAL A 135 4.06 3.65 23.68
CA VAL A 135 4.33 2.45 22.88
C VAL A 135 4.84 1.30 23.75
N GLU A 136 5.62 1.59 24.78
CA GLU A 136 6.08 0.60 25.76
C GLU A 136 4.90 0.03 26.56
N LYS A 137 3.98 0.89 27.08
CA LYS A 137 2.78 0.42 27.78
C LYS A 137 1.87 -0.40 26.88
N ILE A 138 1.68 0.01 25.62
CA ILE A 138 0.94 -0.80 24.62
C ILE A 138 1.57 -2.19 24.48
N SER A 139 2.89 -2.27 24.44
CA SER A 139 3.60 -3.55 24.36
C SER A 139 3.37 -4.42 25.60
N MET A 140 3.39 -3.83 26.80
CA MET A 140 3.17 -4.55 28.06
C MET A 140 1.73 -5.05 28.24
N LEU A 141 0.73 -4.26 27.86
CA LEU A 141 -0.69 -4.62 27.97
C LEU A 141 -1.04 -5.90 27.20
N ASN A 142 -0.26 -6.25 26.18
CA ASN A 142 -0.52 -7.40 25.30
C ASN A 142 0.16 -8.71 25.74
N ILE A 143 1.16 -8.67 26.62
CA ILE A 143 1.81 -9.90 27.14
C ILE A 143 0.81 -10.74 27.97
N SER A 144 -0.26 -10.13 28.46
CA SER A 144 -1.28 -10.79 29.29
C SER A 144 -2.42 -11.46 28.49
N SER A 145 -2.45 -11.37 27.15
CA SER A 145 -3.54 -11.92 26.34
C SER A 145 -3.01 -12.64 25.09
N PRO A 146 -2.88 -13.98 25.11
CA PRO A 146 -2.43 -14.75 23.97
C PRO A 146 -3.63 -15.12 23.08
N PHE A 147 -4.11 -14.22 22.23
CA PHE A 147 -4.98 -14.64 21.12
C PHE A 147 -4.68 -13.86 19.85
N ALA A 148 -4.41 -14.62 18.79
CA ALA A 148 -4.07 -14.16 17.46
C ALA A 148 -5.17 -13.26 16.89
N PHE A 149 -4.77 -12.12 16.32
CA PHE A 149 -5.59 -11.31 15.45
C PHE A 149 -5.97 -12.13 14.21
N SER A 150 -7.05 -12.91 14.28
CA SER A 150 -7.70 -13.44 13.09
C SER A 150 -8.71 -12.39 12.63
N CYS A 151 -8.28 -11.52 11.70
CA CYS A 151 -9.19 -10.69 10.92
C CYS A 151 -9.93 -11.59 9.93
N SER A 152 -10.94 -12.31 10.40
CA SER A 152 -11.89 -12.99 9.53
C SER A 152 -13.03 -12.02 9.19
N ASP A 153 -13.14 -11.69 7.91
CA ASP A 153 -14.31 -11.21 7.17
C ASP A 153 -15.46 -10.59 7.98
N ALA A 154 -15.35 -9.30 8.28
CA ALA A 154 -16.53 -8.46 8.36
C ALA A 154 -16.91 -8.09 6.91
N GLN A 155 -17.87 -8.82 6.35
CA GLN A 155 -18.44 -8.57 5.03
C GLN A 155 -18.85 -7.11 4.92
N PHE A 156 -18.13 -6.36 4.07
CA PHE A 156 -18.47 -5.01 3.67
C PHE A 156 -19.56 -5.09 2.59
N SER A 157 -20.73 -5.62 2.96
CA SER A 157 -21.96 -5.47 2.19
C SER A 157 -22.80 -4.42 2.89
N GLY A 158 -23.22 -3.40 2.13
CA GLY A 158 -23.84 -2.19 2.64
C GLY A 158 -25.29 -2.39 3.10
N ASP A 159 -25.49 -3.13 4.17
CA ASP A 159 -26.77 -3.17 4.88
C ASP A 159 -26.58 -2.73 6.34
N ILE A 160 -27.16 -1.58 6.66
CA ILE A 160 -27.33 -1.08 8.02
C ILE A 160 -28.30 -2.04 8.72
N SER A 161 -27.75 -3.04 9.43
CA SER A 161 -28.52 -3.77 10.44
C SER A 161 -27.78 -3.76 11.77
N THR A 162 -28.32 -2.97 12.68
CA THR A 162 -27.94 -2.86 14.09
C THR A 162 -28.38 -4.12 14.83
N ASN A 163 -27.68 -5.24 14.67
CA ASN A 163 -27.78 -6.39 15.57
C ASN A 163 -26.64 -7.41 15.35
N CYS A 164 -25.46 -7.13 15.92
CA CYS A 164 -24.45 -8.17 16.15
C CYS A 164 -24.56 -8.67 17.59
N SER A 165 -25.21 -9.83 17.75
CA SER A 165 -25.29 -10.55 19.02
C SER A 165 -23.94 -11.19 19.38
N ARG A 166 -23.31 -10.64 20.41
CA ARG A 166 -22.49 -11.28 21.46
C ARG A 166 -21.87 -12.66 21.12
N SER A 167 -20.61 -12.66 20.67
CA SER A 167 -19.66 -13.77 20.93
C SER A 167 -18.29 -13.22 21.35
N SER A 168 -18.03 -13.23 22.66
CA SER A 168 -16.74 -13.31 23.36
C SER A 168 -15.43 -12.85 22.65
N SER A 169 -15.24 -11.55 22.42
CA SER A 169 -13.90 -10.96 22.13
C SER A 169 -13.60 -9.67 22.92
N PHE A 170 -14.17 -9.54 24.13
CA PHE A 170 -14.18 -8.33 24.95
C PHE A 170 -12.89 -8.05 25.77
N GLN A 171 -11.68 -8.30 25.26
CA GLN A 171 -10.46 -7.85 25.97
C GLN A 171 -9.32 -7.26 25.10
N THR A 172 -9.43 -7.19 23.77
CA THR A 172 -8.32 -6.70 22.91
C THR A 172 -8.45 -5.26 22.41
N THR A 173 -9.34 -4.41 22.95
CA THR A 173 -9.69 -3.12 22.29
C THR A 173 -9.91 -1.90 23.20
N ASN A 174 -9.29 -1.83 24.39
CA ASN A 174 -9.41 -0.61 25.21
C ASN A 174 -8.47 0.50 24.70
N TRP A 175 -7.18 0.19 24.53
CA TRP A 175 -6.19 1.21 24.12
C TRP A 175 -6.41 1.75 22.69
N LEU A 176 -6.94 0.94 21.76
CA LEU A 176 -7.25 1.39 20.40
C LEU A 176 -8.33 2.48 20.39
N ARG A 177 -9.34 2.35 21.26
CA ARG A 177 -10.41 3.34 21.43
C ARG A 177 -9.91 4.58 22.14
N ASP A 178 -9.05 4.39 23.13
CA ASP A 178 -8.45 5.50 23.88
C ASP A 178 -7.61 6.43 23.00
N LEU A 179 -7.07 5.93 21.87
CA LEU A 179 -6.26 6.70 20.92
C LEU A 179 -7.06 7.26 19.72
N GLU A 180 -8.38 7.25 19.75
CA GLU A 180 -9.20 7.78 18.65
C GLU A 180 -9.12 9.31 18.50
N PHE A 181 -8.77 10.02 19.59
CA PHE A 181 -8.66 11.48 19.60
C PHE A 181 -7.46 12.01 18.78
N LEU A 182 -6.51 11.14 18.42
CA LEU A 182 -5.28 11.53 17.73
C LEU A 182 -5.55 12.23 16.40
N THR A 183 -4.88 13.35 16.19
CA THR A 183 -4.72 14.01 14.89
C THR A 183 -3.84 13.17 13.96
N VAL A 184 -3.91 13.43 12.65
CA VAL A 184 -3.14 12.66 11.66
C VAL A 184 -1.64 12.78 11.90
N GLY A 185 -1.15 13.95 12.33
CA GLY A 185 0.26 14.16 12.64
C GLY A 185 0.73 13.32 13.82
N LEU A 186 0.01 13.38 14.95
CA LEU A 186 0.38 12.60 16.14
C LEU A 186 0.17 11.09 15.93
N PHE A 187 -0.83 10.70 15.14
CA PHE A 187 -1.00 9.32 14.69
C PHE A 187 0.21 8.81 13.88
N GLU A 188 0.72 9.61 12.93
CA GLU A 188 1.92 9.27 12.18
C GLU A 188 3.14 9.09 13.10
N GLU A 189 3.32 10.00 14.07
CA GLU A 189 4.38 9.91 15.07
C GLU A 189 4.29 8.62 15.89
N VAL A 190 3.10 8.30 16.44
CA VAL A 190 2.88 7.06 17.21
C VAL A 190 3.21 5.84 16.35
N VAL A 191 2.71 5.77 15.11
CA VAL A 191 2.99 4.65 14.20
C VAL A 191 4.50 4.52 13.94
N ARG A 192 5.20 5.64 13.73
CA ARG A 192 6.65 5.64 13.51
C ARG A 192 7.40 5.13 14.73
N THR A 193 6.98 5.52 15.93
CA THR A 193 7.54 5.01 17.19
C THR A 193 7.23 3.52 17.39
N MET A 194 6.04 3.05 17.05
CA MET A 194 5.72 1.61 17.06
C MET A 194 6.64 0.81 16.13
N ILE A 195 6.98 1.37 14.97
CA ILE A 195 7.90 0.77 13.99
C ILE A 195 9.33 0.77 14.53
N SER A 196 9.81 1.90 15.06
CA SER A 196 11.18 2.00 15.59
C SER A 196 11.41 1.07 16.78
N ARG A 197 10.40 0.91 17.64
CA ARG A 197 10.38 -0.02 18.79
C ARG A 197 10.08 -1.48 18.39
N LYS A 198 9.88 -1.77 17.10
CA LYS A 198 9.67 -3.12 16.54
C LYS A 198 8.48 -3.87 17.16
N LEU A 199 7.36 -3.19 17.34
CA LEU A 199 6.12 -3.85 17.80
C LEU A 199 5.64 -4.90 16.79
N ASP A 200 4.84 -5.86 17.28
CA ASP A 200 4.25 -6.89 16.42
C ASP A 200 3.47 -6.25 15.26
N HIS A 201 3.71 -6.77 14.06
CA HIS A 201 3.11 -6.26 12.83
C HIS A 201 1.58 -6.34 12.84
N GLY A 202 0.99 -7.33 13.50
CA GLY A 202 -0.45 -7.45 13.65
C GLY A 202 -1.05 -6.32 14.48
N MET A 203 -0.35 -5.86 15.53
CA MET A 203 -0.77 -4.70 16.33
C MET A 203 -0.73 -3.41 15.53
N ILE A 204 0.35 -3.19 14.79
CA ILE A 204 0.49 -2.01 13.92
C ILE A 204 -0.62 -2.02 12.86
N CYS A 205 -0.80 -3.13 12.15
CA CYS A 205 -1.89 -3.27 11.16
C CYS A 205 -3.27 -3.01 11.78
N SER A 206 -3.54 -3.55 12.97
CA SER A 206 -4.83 -3.36 13.66
C SER A 206 -5.05 -1.91 14.03
N PHE A 207 -4.00 -1.21 14.49
CA PHE A 207 -4.08 0.23 14.80
C PHE A 207 -4.32 1.07 13.55
N LEU A 208 -3.60 0.80 12.45
CA LEU A 208 -3.80 1.47 11.17
C LEU A 208 -5.24 1.31 10.66
N LEU A 209 -5.77 0.09 10.68
CA LEU A 209 -7.14 -0.22 10.25
C LEU A 209 -8.20 0.42 11.14
N HIS A 210 -8.01 0.36 12.47
CA HIS A 210 -8.93 0.97 13.43
C HIS A 210 -9.00 2.49 13.23
N TYR A 211 -7.84 3.15 13.16
CA TYR A 211 -7.76 4.58 12.97
C TYR A 211 -8.40 5.01 11.63
N GLN A 212 -8.09 4.31 10.54
CA GLN A 212 -8.72 4.57 9.25
C GLN A 212 -10.24 4.44 9.34
N ARG A 213 -10.75 3.36 9.94
CA ARG A 213 -12.20 3.11 10.05
C ARG A 213 -12.91 4.22 10.81
N VAL A 214 -12.41 4.60 11.98
CA VAL A 214 -13.03 5.65 12.81
C VAL A 214 -13.01 7.00 12.10
N LYS A 215 -11.90 7.36 11.48
CA LYS A 215 -11.75 8.65 10.80
C LYS A 215 -12.52 8.70 9.48
N PHE A 216 -12.62 7.61 8.72
CA PHE A 216 -13.30 7.59 7.41
C PHE A 216 -14.82 7.63 7.50
N VAL A 217 -15.41 7.21 8.63
CA VAL A 217 -16.85 7.33 8.89
C VAL A 217 -17.26 8.79 9.12
N GLY A 218 -16.35 9.64 9.61
CA GLY A 218 -16.56 11.08 9.67
C GLY A 218 -16.58 11.71 8.28
N LEU A 219 -17.33 12.80 8.10
CA LEU A 219 -17.36 13.65 6.90
C LEU A 219 -16.01 14.39 6.67
N LEU A 220 -14.89 13.67 6.67
CA LEU A 220 -13.57 14.22 6.46
C LEU A 220 -13.38 14.69 5.01
N SER A 221 -12.69 15.82 4.85
CA SER A 221 -12.20 16.32 3.56
C SER A 221 -11.34 15.26 2.85
N GLY A 222 -11.38 15.26 1.52
CA GLY A 222 -10.54 14.39 0.68
C GLY A 222 -9.06 14.48 1.05
N ASP A 223 -8.56 15.67 1.37
CA ASP A 223 -7.17 15.92 1.75
C ASP A 223 -6.75 15.14 3.00
N LEU A 224 -7.63 15.06 4.01
CA LEU A 224 -7.34 14.31 5.23
C LEU A 224 -7.31 12.81 4.96
N LYS A 225 -8.21 12.31 4.11
CA LYS A 225 -8.20 10.91 3.67
C LYS A 225 -6.90 10.58 2.92
N CYS A 226 -6.44 11.48 2.04
CA CYS A 226 -5.15 11.35 1.36
C CYS A 226 -3.98 11.27 2.34
N LYS A 227 -3.93 12.14 3.35
CA LYS A 227 -2.88 12.11 4.39
C LYS A 227 -2.89 10.79 5.16
N ILE A 228 -4.07 10.32 5.59
CA ILE A 228 -4.19 9.05 6.32
C ILE A 228 -3.71 7.87 5.47
N ILE A 229 -4.17 7.78 4.21
CA ILE A 229 -3.74 6.70 3.30
C ILE A 229 -2.23 6.76 3.06
N LYS A 230 -1.65 7.95 2.92
CA LYS A 230 -0.20 8.12 2.77
C LYS A 230 0.56 7.58 3.98
N VAL A 231 0.17 7.97 5.20
CA VAL A 231 0.77 7.45 6.45
C VAL A 231 0.68 5.92 6.51
N MET A 232 -0.47 5.35 6.14
CA MET A 232 -0.64 3.88 6.11
C MET A 232 0.29 3.21 5.10
N ILE A 233 0.40 3.75 3.87
CA ILE A 233 1.30 3.22 2.84
C ILE A 233 2.75 3.30 3.30
N ASP A 234 3.16 4.43 3.88
CA ASP A 234 4.52 4.64 4.36
C ASP A 234 4.85 3.70 5.53
N ALA A 235 3.91 3.46 6.43
CA ALA A 235 4.03 2.49 7.51
C ALA A 235 4.16 1.05 6.98
N LEU A 236 3.31 0.65 6.03
CA LEU A 236 3.35 -0.69 5.41
C LEU A 236 4.62 -0.92 4.58
N CYS A 237 5.16 0.13 3.94
CA CYS A 237 6.43 0.07 3.22
C CYS A 237 7.64 -0.02 4.16
N SER A 238 7.59 0.70 5.29
CA SER A 238 8.69 0.78 6.26
C SER A 238 8.94 -0.53 6.99
N ILE A 239 7.94 -1.40 7.08
CA ILE A 239 8.04 -2.67 7.80
C ILE A 239 8.13 -3.82 6.81
N ASN A 240 9.30 -4.46 6.73
CA ASN A 240 9.51 -5.61 5.85
C ASN A 240 8.54 -6.75 6.20
N GLY A 241 7.59 -7.05 5.31
CA GLY A 241 6.61 -8.13 5.47
C GLY A 241 5.34 -7.78 6.24
N CYS A 242 5.16 -6.56 6.76
CA CYS A 242 3.93 -6.17 7.46
C CYS A 242 2.69 -6.17 6.56
N PHE A 243 2.86 -5.75 5.31
CA PHE A 243 1.79 -5.80 4.33
C PHE A 243 1.28 -7.24 4.08
N MET A 244 2.07 -8.29 4.37
CA MET A 244 1.62 -9.69 4.28
C MET A 244 0.56 -10.05 5.33
N ARG A 245 0.54 -9.34 6.48
CA ARG A 245 -0.51 -9.50 7.50
C ARG A 245 -1.67 -8.54 7.32
N PHE A 246 -1.52 -7.53 6.47
CA PHE A 246 -2.58 -6.58 6.20
C PHE A 246 -3.66 -7.23 5.31
N PRO A 247 -4.96 -7.05 5.59
CA PRO A 247 -6.02 -7.68 4.82
C PRO A 247 -5.97 -7.30 3.34
N PHE A 248 -6.00 -8.29 2.45
CA PHE A 248 -5.87 -8.08 1.00
C PHE A 248 -6.93 -7.12 0.45
N ARG A 249 -8.21 -7.37 0.79
CA ARG A 249 -9.34 -6.52 0.37
C ARG A 249 -9.20 -5.06 0.81
N HIS A 250 -8.55 -4.79 1.95
CA HIS A 250 -8.29 -3.42 2.40
C HIS A 250 -7.21 -2.73 1.55
N LEU A 251 -6.21 -3.47 1.04
CA LEU A 251 -5.28 -2.91 0.06
C LEU A 251 -6.00 -2.52 -1.23
N CYS A 252 -6.90 -3.37 -1.72
CA CYS A 252 -7.71 -3.07 -2.90
C CYS A 252 -8.58 -1.82 -2.68
N TYR A 253 -9.23 -1.73 -1.52
CA TYR A 253 -10.00 -0.54 -1.12
C TYR A 253 -9.14 0.72 -1.07
N MET A 254 -7.94 0.66 -0.50
CA MET A 254 -7.00 1.78 -0.48
C MET A 254 -6.59 2.19 -1.90
N LEU A 255 -6.34 1.23 -2.80
CA LEU A 255 -5.98 1.52 -4.19
C LEU A 255 -7.13 2.21 -4.93
N GLN A 256 -8.36 1.71 -4.76
CA GLN A 256 -9.55 2.32 -5.32
C GLN A 256 -9.75 3.75 -4.78
N THR A 257 -9.50 3.95 -3.48
CA THR A 257 -9.59 5.28 -2.86
C THR A 257 -8.51 6.21 -3.40
N CYS A 258 -7.29 5.73 -3.63
CA CYS A 258 -6.23 6.50 -4.28
C CYS A 258 -6.63 6.99 -5.68
N PHE A 259 -7.31 6.17 -6.48
CA PHE A 259 -7.82 6.59 -7.79
C PHE A 259 -8.97 7.58 -7.68
N THR A 260 -9.89 7.36 -6.75
CA THR A 260 -11.06 8.23 -6.54
C THR A 260 -10.65 9.62 -6.05
N LEU A 261 -9.62 9.71 -5.22
CA LEU A 261 -9.09 10.96 -4.68
C LEU A 261 -7.95 11.56 -5.52
N GLU A 262 -7.66 10.99 -6.70
CA GLU A 262 -6.59 11.43 -7.61
C GLU A 262 -5.22 11.63 -6.91
N MET A 263 -4.87 10.71 -6.02
CA MET A 263 -3.64 10.77 -5.24
C MET A 263 -2.37 10.67 -6.10
N GLU A 264 -1.22 11.00 -5.51
CA GLU A 264 0.08 10.85 -6.14
C GLU A 264 0.30 9.44 -6.70
N LYS A 265 0.82 9.36 -7.94
CA LYS A 265 1.09 8.09 -8.63
C LYS A 265 1.99 7.13 -7.83
N GLN A 266 2.84 7.67 -6.95
CA GLN A 266 3.71 6.85 -6.11
C GLN A 266 2.92 6.01 -5.09
N CYS A 267 1.87 6.57 -4.50
CA CYS A 267 1.00 5.85 -3.55
C CYS A 267 0.33 4.65 -4.24
N ALA A 268 -0.26 4.89 -5.42
CA ALA A 268 -0.88 3.82 -6.22
C ALA A 268 0.13 2.74 -6.60
N ARG A 269 1.35 3.10 -7.03
CA ARG A 269 2.40 2.12 -7.37
C ARG A 269 2.85 1.28 -6.20
N SER A 270 2.93 1.85 -4.99
CA SER A 270 3.27 1.09 -3.79
C SER A 270 2.19 0.07 -3.48
N LEU A 271 0.91 0.45 -3.58
CA LEU A 271 -0.22 -0.47 -3.40
C LEU A 271 -0.30 -1.53 -4.51
N GLU A 272 -0.11 -1.16 -5.78
CA GLU A 272 -0.02 -2.11 -6.90
C GLU A 272 1.07 -3.17 -6.65
N ARG A 273 2.21 -2.78 -6.06
CA ARG A 273 3.27 -3.73 -5.68
C ARG A 273 2.82 -4.69 -4.59
N MET A 274 2.19 -4.19 -3.52
CA MET A 274 1.71 -5.03 -2.42
C MET A 274 0.60 -5.98 -2.88
N ILE A 275 -0.35 -5.50 -3.67
CA ILE A 275 -1.45 -6.30 -4.24
C ILE A 275 -0.91 -7.33 -5.22
N GLY A 276 -0.07 -6.91 -6.17
CA GLY A 276 0.53 -7.79 -7.17
C GLY A 276 1.36 -8.91 -6.56
N SER A 277 2.03 -8.68 -5.42
CA SER A 277 2.81 -9.70 -4.71
C SER A 277 1.98 -10.84 -4.09
N ARG A 278 0.69 -10.58 -3.85
CA ARG A 278 -0.27 -11.47 -3.17
C ARG A 278 -1.52 -11.74 -4.02
N LEU A 279 -1.37 -11.65 -5.34
CA LEU A 279 -2.51 -11.80 -6.26
C LEU A 279 -3.21 -13.16 -6.14
N ASP A 280 -2.54 -14.17 -5.59
CA ASP A 280 -3.12 -15.49 -5.28
C ASP A 280 -4.10 -15.52 -4.11
N GLU A 281 -4.14 -14.47 -3.28
CA GLU A 281 -5.15 -14.27 -2.22
C GLU A 281 -6.41 -13.58 -2.73
N ALA A 282 -6.41 -13.09 -3.97
CA ALA A 282 -7.49 -12.28 -4.51
C ALA A 282 -8.69 -13.11 -4.96
N THR A 283 -9.88 -12.56 -4.75
CA THR A 283 -11.13 -13.04 -5.36
C THR A 283 -11.44 -12.30 -6.66
N LEU A 284 -12.39 -12.80 -7.44
CA LEU A 284 -12.82 -12.11 -8.66
C LEU A 284 -13.29 -10.69 -8.35
N ASP A 285 -14.07 -10.51 -7.29
CA ASP A 285 -14.59 -9.20 -6.86
C ASP A 285 -13.47 -8.20 -6.54
N ASP A 286 -12.34 -8.67 -6.02
CA ASP A 286 -11.19 -7.81 -5.73
C ASP A 286 -10.49 -7.28 -6.99
N LEU A 287 -10.74 -7.88 -8.17
CA LEU A 287 -10.17 -7.45 -9.46
C LEU A 287 -11.09 -6.49 -10.22
N MET A 288 -12.30 -6.25 -9.73
CA MET A 288 -13.34 -5.46 -10.40
C MET A 288 -13.12 -3.95 -10.24
N PHE A 289 -11.93 -3.47 -10.58
CA PHE A 289 -11.59 -2.05 -10.56
C PHE A 289 -12.24 -1.32 -11.74
N PRO A 290 -13.05 -0.28 -11.50
CA PRO A 290 -13.65 0.50 -12.59
C PRO A 290 -12.58 1.15 -13.47
N SER A 291 -12.79 1.19 -14.78
CA SER A 291 -11.87 1.85 -15.68
C SER A 291 -11.77 3.37 -15.41
N PRO A 292 -10.56 3.96 -15.44
CA PRO A 292 -10.36 5.40 -15.22
C PRO A 292 -11.15 6.29 -16.19
N SER A 293 -11.36 5.81 -17.42
CA SER A 293 -12.23 6.46 -18.39
C SER A 293 -13.49 5.65 -18.61
N ARG A 294 -14.67 6.19 -18.25
CA ARG A 294 -15.97 5.56 -18.53
C ARG A 294 -16.31 5.38 -20.03
N LYS A 295 -15.42 5.85 -20.91
CA LYS A 295 -15.49 5.67 -22.38
C LYS A 295 -14.71 4.44 -22.87
N THR A 296 -13.99 3.77 -21.97
CA THR A 296 -13.28 2.50 -22.23
C THR A 296 -13.98 1.37 -21.47
N CYS A 297 -13.50 0.12 -21.61
CA CYS A 297 -14.01 -1.09 -20.95
C CYS A 297 -14.53 -0.84 -19.53
N ALA A 298 -15.52 -1.62 -19.07
CA ALA A 298 -16.08 -1.49 -17.73
C ALA A 298 -15.01 -1.55 -16.63
N TYR A 299 -14.01 -2.42 -16.79
CA TYR A 299 -12.95 -2.67 -15.82
C TYR A 299 -11.56 -2.25 -16.34
N ASP A 300 -10.66 -1.89 -15.42
CA ASP A 300 -9.27 -1.53 -15.72
C ASP A 300 -8.40 -2.77 -15.99
N VAL A 301 -8.45 -3.26 -17.23
CA VAL A 301 -7.59 -4.34 -17.71
C VAL A 301 -6.10 -4.00 -17.63
N ASP A 302 -5.73 -2.72 -17.79
CA ASP A 302 -4.32 -2.32 -17.74
C ASP A 302 -3.77 -2.44 -16.32
N LEU A 303 -4.58 -2.19 -15.29
CA LEU A 303 -4.23 -2.43 -13.89
C LEU A 303 -3.97 -3.92 -13.65
N ILE A 304 -4.88 -4.81 -14.08
CA ILE A 304 -4.71 -6.25 -13.89
C ILE A 304 -3.43 -6.77 -14.58
N LEU A 305 -3.12 -6.29 -15.78
CA LEU A 305 -1.87 -6.61 -16.47
C LEU A 305 -0.62 -6.14 -15.68
N ARG A 306 -0.68 -4.98 -15.02
CA ARG A 306 0.41 -4.51 -14.14
C ARG A 306 0.56 -5.39 -12.91
N LEU A 307 -0.54 -5.75 -12.24
CA LEU A 307 -0.53 -6.64 -11.07
C LEU A 307 0.03 -8.02 -11.43
N LEU A 308 -0.40 -8.58 -12.57
CA LEU A 308 0.09 -9.86 -13.08
C LEU A 308 1.59 -9.84 -13.36
N LYS A 309 2.09 -8.74 -13.95
CA LYS A 309 3.53 -8.56 -14.19
C LYS A 309 4.33 -8.51 -12.89
N ILE A 310 3.80 -7.87 -11.85
CA ILE A 310 4.42 -7.82 -10.52
C ILE A 310 4.47 -9.22 -9.91
N PHE A 311 3.34 -9.94 -9.91
CA PHE A 311 3.24 -11.31 -9.39
C PHE A 311 4.27 -12.25 -10.02
N ILE A 312 4.39 -12.23 -11.35
CA ILE A 312 5.36 -13.06 -12.09
C ILE A 312 6.80 -12.58 -11.81
N GLY A 313 7.04 -11.29 -11.65
CA GLY A 313 8.35 -10.76 -11.30
C GLY A 313 8.86 -11.28 -9.95
N GLU A 314 7.96 -11.38 -8.96
CA GLU A 314 8.27 -11.84 -7.60
C GLU A 314 8.34 -13.36 -7.46
N SER A 315 7.57 -14.07 -8.28
CA SER A 315 7.47 -15.54 -8.30
C SER A 315 8.77 -16.31 -8.47
N ARG A 316 9.82 -15.66 -8.98
CA ARG A 316 11.14 -16.28 -9.21
C ARG A 316 11.89 -16.60 -7.90
N LYS A 317 11.34 -16.25 -6.74
CA LYS A 317 12.02 -16.29 -5.44
C LYS A 317 11.52 -17.39 -4.47
N THR A 318 10.37 -18.02 -4.71
CA THR A 318 9.74 -19.00 -3.77
C THR A 318 9.09 -20.17 -4.50
N PRO A 319 8.85 -21.35 -3.87
CA PRO A 319 8.08 -22.43 -4.48
C PRO A 319 6.65 -21.95 -4.81
N PHE A 320 6.29 -21.99 -6.10
CA PHE A 320 5.26 -21.11 -6.67
C PHE A 320 4.10 -21.84 -7.34
N VAL A 321 4.16 -23.17 -7.51
CA VAL A 321 3.25 -23.89 -8.42
C VAL A 321 1.78 -23.73 -8.00
N GLN A 322 1.45 -23.84 -6.72
CA GLN A 322 0.05 -23.72 -6.28
C GLN A 322 -0.47 -22.28 -6.36
N ARG A 323 0.31 -21.30 -5.89
CA ARG A 323 -0.05 -19.86 -5.98
C ARG A 323 -0.28 -19.45 -7.44
N LEU A 324 0.58 -19.94 -8.33
CA LEU A 324 0.48 -19.72 -9.76
C LEU A 324 -0.79 -20.31 -10.38
N LYS A 325 -1.17 -21.52 -9.97
CA LYS A 325 -2.42 -22.16 -10.41
C LYS A 325 -3.64 -21.38 -9.93
N ASN A 326 -3.63 -20.91 -8.68
CA ASN A 326 -4.71 -20.07 -8.14
C ASN A 326 -4.87 -18.79 -8.98
N VAL A 327 -3.76 -18.09 -9.29
CA VAL A 327 -3.80 -16.91 -10.16
C VAL A 327 -4.22 -17.27 -11.59
N GLY A 328 -3.83 -18.43 -12.11
CA GLY A 328 -4.34 -18.95 -13.39
C GLY A 328 -5.86 -19.01 -13.43
N CYS A 329 -6.47 -19.66 -12.43
CA CYS A 329 -7.92 -19.78 -12.32
C CYS A 329 -8.61 -18.42 -12.14
N LEU A 330 -8.00 -17.52 -11.36
CA LEU A 330 -8.50 -16.17 -11.14
C LEU A 330 -8.50 -15.35 -12.44
N ILE A 331 -7.40 -15.37 -13.20
CA ILE A 331 -7.29 -14.65 -14.47
C ILE A 331 -8.23 -15.23 -15.52
N ASP A 332 -8.45 -16.55 -15.54
CA ASP A 332 -9.41 -17.17 -16.46
C ASP A 332 -10.86 -16.77 -16.11
N SER A 333 -11.17 -16.62 -14.81
CA SER A 333 -12.46 -16.09 -14.35
C SER A 333 -12.64 -14.62 -14.69
N PHE A 334 -11.60 -13.80 -14.50
CA PHE A 334 -11.61 -12.40 -14.89
C PHE A 334 -11.75 -12.23 -16.41
N LEU A 335 -11.05 -13.05 -17.20
CA LEU A 335 -11.16 -13.08 -18.65
C LEU A 335 -12.58 -13.40 -19.11
N ALA A 336 -13.25 -14.36 -18.46
CA ALA A 336 -14.65 -14.68 -18.76
C ALA A 336 -15.59 -13.49 -18.51
N GLU A 337 -15.32 -12.72 -17.46
CA GLU A 337 -16.11 -11.53 -17.11
C GLU A 337 -15.90 -10.38 -18.10
N VAL A 338 -14.66 -10.14 -18.56
CA VAL A 338 -14.36 -9.05 -19.50
C VAL A 338 -14.56 -9.40 -20.97
N ALA A 339 -14.61 -10.70 -21.32
CA ALA A 339 -14.72 -11.15 -22.71
C ALA A 339 -15.95 -10.61 -23.47
N PRO A 340 -17.14 -10.45 -22.85
CA PRO A 340 -18.30 -9.87 -23.52
C PRO A 340 -18.23 -8.36 -23.72
N ASP A 341 -17.28 -7.64 -23.10
CA ASP A 341 -17.19 -6.18 -23.16
C ASP A 341 -16.81 -5.71 -24.58
N PRO A 342 -17.70 -5.00 -25.31
CA PRO A 342 -17.45 -4.58 -26.70
C PRO A 342 -16.25 -3.66 -26.90
N HIS A 343 -15.74 -3.05 -25.83
CA HIS A 343 -14.60 -2.15 -25.87
C HIS A 343 -13.27 -2.88 -25.63
N LEU A 344 -13.29 -4.18 -25.33
CA LEU A 344 -12.09 -4.97 -25.07
C LEU A 344 -11.33 -5.26 -26.36
N LYS A 345 -10.18 -4.60 -26.52
CA LYS A 345 -9.32 -4.79 -27.71
C LYS A 345 -8.69 -6.18 -27.74
N PRO A 346 -8.52 -6.81 -28.93
CA PRO A 346 -7.89 -8.12 -29.07
C PRO A 346 -6.48 -8.18 -28.46
N SER A 347 -5.72 -7.09 -28.54
CA SER A 347 -4.38 -7.00 -27.96
C SER A 347 -4.37 -7.09 -26.43
N LYS A 348 -5.36 -6.51 -25.76
CA LYS A 348 -5.50 -6.58 -24.29
C LYS A 348 -5.98 -7.96 -23.85
N PHE A 349 -6.97 -8.53 -24.56
CA PHE A 349 -7.43 -9.90 -24.34
C PHE A 349 -6.28 -10.89 -24.44
N LEU A 350 -5.50 -10.82 -25.54
CA LEU A 350 -4.34 -11.68 -25.75
C LEU A 350 -3.28 -11.52 -24.66
N ALA A 351 -3.02 -10.27 -24.22
CA ALA A 351 -2.04 -10.00 -23.17
C ALA A 351 -2.43 -10.63 -21.82
N LEU A 352 -3.73 -10.68 -21.48
CA LEU A 352 -4.22 -11.38 -20.29
C LEU A 352 -4.12 -12.90 -20.47
N ALA A 353 -4.63 -13.42 -21.60
CA ALA A 353 -4.64 -14.85 -21.90
C ALA A 353 -3.24 -15.47 -21.88
N SER A 354 -2.26 -14.75 -22.44
CA SER A 354 -0.85 -15.16 -22.52
C SER A 354 0.03 -14.59 -21.41
N GLY A 355 -0.56 -13.89 -20.44
CA GLY A 355 0.19 -13.19 -19.39
C GLY A 355 0.90 -14.15 -18.43
N LEU A 356 0.39 -15.37 -18.28
CA LEU A 356 0.90 -16.40 -17.36
C LEU A 356 1.74 -17.46 -18.10
N PRO A 357 2.72 -18.09 -17.42
CA PRO A 357 3.47 -19.22 -17.97
C PRO A 357 2.58 -20.45 -18.15
N HIS A 358 2.98 -21.37 -19.03
CA HIS A 358 2.24 -22.59 -19.33
C HIS A 358 2.00 -23.47 -18.10
N THR A 359 2.84 -23.40 -17.06
CA THR A 359 2.66 -24.17 -15.82
C THR A 359 1.50 -23.67 -14.94
N ALA A 360 0.93 -22.50 -15.23
CA ALA A 360 -0.18 -21.93 -14.45
C ALA A 360 -1.51 -22.64 -14.69
N ARG A 361 -1.66 -23.31 -15.83
CA ARG A 361 -2.91 -23.97 -16.22
C ARG A 361 -2.71 -25.46 -16.39
N GLU A 362 -3.57 -26.25 -15.78
CA GLU A 362 -3.60 -27.71 -15.96
C GLU A 362 -4.37 -28.07 -17.24
N SER A 363 -5.52 -27.42 -17.47
CA SER A 363 -6.30 -27.52 -18.70
C SER A 363 -6.44 -26.15 -19.38
N HIS A 364 -6.65 -26.14 -20.69
CA HIS A 364 -6.96 -24.93 -21.46
C HIS A 364 -8.44 -24.83 -21.85
N ASP A 365 -9.29 -25.71 -21.30
CA ASP A 365 -10.72 -25.76 -21.64
C ASP A 365 -11.42 -24.44 -21.36
N ARG A 366 -11.21 -23.90 -20.14
CA ARG A 366 -11.82 -22.64 -19.73
C ARG A 366 -11.40 -21.48 -20.61
N ILE A 367 -10.12 -21.35 -20.92
CA ILE A 367 -9.65 -20.26 -21.79
C ILE A 367 -10.16 -20.41 -23.23
N CYS A 368 -10.38 -21.64 -23.70
CA CYS A 368 -11.01 -21.91 -24.99
C CYS A 368 -12.48 -21.46 -25.03
N GLU A 369 -13.25 -21.76 -23.98
CA GLU A 369 -14.62 -21.25 -23.82
C GLU A 369 -14.65 -19.71 -23.82
N VAL A 370 -13.71 -19.09 -23.12
CA VAL A 370 -13.64 -17.63 -23.02
C VAL A 370 -13.23 -16.98 -24.35
N ILE A 371 -12.36 -17.61 -25.14
CA ILE A 371 -12.05 -17.16 -26.51
C ILE A 371 -13.30 -17.21 -27.40
N ASP A 372 -14.09 -18.28 -27.28
CA ASP A 372 -15.33 -18.40 -28.05
C ASP A 372 -16.33 -17.30 -27.67
N MET A 373 -16.51 -17.06 -26.37
CA MET A 373 -17.32 -15.95 -25.84
C MET A 373 -16.83 -14.58 -26.34
N TYR A 374 -15.50 -14.38 -26.39
CA TYR A 374 -14.92 -13.16 -26.90
C TYR A 374 -15.25 -12.96 -28.39
N PHE A 375 -15.10 -14.00 -29.22
CA PHE A 375 -15.44 -13.93 -30.64
C PHE A 375 -16.93 -13.76 -30.89
N GLU A 376 -17.78 -14.30 -30.02
CA GLU A 376 -19.22 -14.07 -30.06
C GLU A 376 -19.58 -12.59 -29.87
N ALA A 377 -18.95 -11.94 -28.90
CA ALA A 377 -19.18 -10.53 -28.61
C ALA A 377 -18.48 -9.58 -29.61
N HIS A 378 -17.42 -10.03 -30.28
CA HIS A 378 -16.55 -9.19 -31.11
C HIS A 378 -16.53 -9.58 -32.59
N ASN A 379 -17.63 -9.29 -33.29
CA ASN A 379 -17.78 -9.61 -34.72
C ASN A 379 -16.81 -8.85 -35.65
N ASN A 380 -16.26 -7.72 -35.21
CA ASN A 380 -15.39 -6.83 -36.01
C ASN A 380 -13.90 -7.20 -35.99
N VAL A 381 -13.52 -8.32 -35.34
CA VAL A 381 -12.12 -8.76 -35.20
C VAL A 381 -11.63 -9.36 -36.52
N SER A 382 -10.46 -8.92 -36.99
CA SER A 382 -9.89 -9.41 -38.25
C SER A 382 -9.47 -10.88 -38.15
N GLU A 383 -9.32 -11.56 -39.29
CA GLU A 383 -8.87 -12.95 -39.30
C GLU A 383 -7.48 -13.09 -38.65
N GLU A 384 -6.55 -12.16 -38.92
CA GLU A 384 -5.22 -12.13 -38.29
C GLU A 384 -5.28 -11.91 -36.78
N GLU A 385 -6.24 -11.12 -36.30
CA GLU A 385 -6.47 -10.93 -34.87
C GLU A 385 -7.04 -12.19 -34.21
N ARG A 386 -7.99 -12.87 -34.86
CA ARG A 386 -8.51 -14.15 -34.36
C ARG A 386 -7.40 -15.21 -34.28
N ILE A 387 -6.54 -15.30 -35.30
CA ILE A 387 -5.38 -16.20 -35.30
C ILE A 387 -4.45 -15.88 -34.11
N ARG A 388 -4.17 -14.59 -33.88
CA ARG A 388 -3.34 -14.17 -32.74
C ARG A 388 -3.98 -14.51 -31.40
N VAL A 389 -5.28 -14.31 -31.23
CA VAL A 389 -5.99 -14.67 -30.00
C VAL A 389 -5.94 -16.20 -29.76
N CYS A 390 -6.21 -17.01 -30.79
CA CYS A 390 -6.14 -18.47 -30.69
C CYS A 390 -4.72 -19.01 -30.42
N SER A 391 -3.67 -18.22 -30.70
CA SER A 391 -2.28 -18.61 -30.37
C SER A 391 -2.00 -18.72 -28.87
N ALA A 392 -2.89 -18.20 -28.01
CA ALA A 392 -2.81 -18.38 -26.56
C ALA A 392 -3.19 -19.80 -26.09
N LEU A 393 -3.79 -20.62 -26.96
CA LEU A 393 -4.22 -21.98 -26.64
C LEU A 393 -3.09 -22.99 -26.75
N ASP A 394 -3.03 -23.87 -25.76
CA ASP A 394 -2.22 -25.09 -25.79
C ASP A 394 -3.17 -26.26 -26.06
N TYR A 395 -3.22 -26.70 -27.32
CA TYR A 395 -4.15 -27.74 -27.78
C TYR A 395 -3.88 -29.10 -27.13
N GLU A 396 -2.69 -29.33 -26.59
CA GLU A 396 -2.37 -30.55 -25.85
C GLU A 396 -3.16 -30.63 -24.52
N LYS A 397 -3.39 -29.46 -23.90
CA LYS A 397 -4.09 -29.29 -22.62
C LYS A 397 -5.60 -29.17 -22.73
N LEU A 398 -6.15 -29.22 -23.94
CA LEU A 398 -7.61 -29.22 -24.15
C LEU A 398 -8.17 -30.63 -24.00
N SER A 399 -9.34 -30.77 -23.38
CA SER A 399 -10.10 -32.03 -23.36
C SER A 399 -10.53 -32.44 -24.77
N SER A 400 -10.86 -33.73 -24.95
CA SER A 400 -11.38 -34.22 -26.23
C SER A 400 -12.68 -33.52 -26.65
N GLU A 401 -13.49 -33.11 -25.67
CA GLU A 401 -14.74 -32.38 -25.92
C GLU A 401 -14.44 -30.96 -26.40
N SER A 402 -13.56 -30.22 -25.72
CA SER A 402 -13.16 -28.88 -26.14
C SER A 402 -12.49 -28.87 -27.52
N LEU A 403 -11.67 -29.88 -27.84
CA LEU A 403 -11.06 -30.04 -29.16
C LEU A 403 -12.12 -30.28 -30.24
N ALA A 404 -13.10 -31.14 -29.98
CA ALA A 404 -14.19 -31.40 -30.91
C ALA A 404 -15.08 -30.16 -31.13
N ASN A 405 -15.36 -29.41 -30.08
CA ASN A 405 -16.14 -28.17 -30.14
C ASN A 405 -15.38 -27.11 -30.94
N SER A 406 -14.09 -26.90 -30.65
CA SER A 406 -13.24 -25.93 -31.36
C SER A 406 -13.09 -26.25 -32.84
N ALA A 407 -12.94 -27.54 -33.18
CA ALA A 407 -12.85 -28.00 -34.56
C ALA A 407 -14.12 -27.71 -35.39
N LYS A 408 -15.29 -27.81 -34.77
CA LYS A 408 -16.59 -27.57 -35.42
C LYS A 408 -17.02 -26.11 -35.41
N ASN A 409 -16.38 -25.28 -34.60
CA ASN A 409 -16.80 -23.90 -34.39
C ASN A 409 -16.38 -23.00 -35.55
N ALA A 410 -17.35 -22.50 -36.30
CA ALA A 410 -17.13 -21.63 -37.45
C ALA A 410 -16.56 -20.24 -37.10
N ARG A 411 -16.60 -19.83 -35.82
CA ARG A 411 -16.00 -18.57 -35.36
C ARG A 411 -14.48 -18.65 -35.25
N PHE A 412 -13.94 -19.86 -35.11
CA PHE A 412 -12.50 -20.08 -35.01
C PHE A 412 -11.86 -20.02 -36.41
N PRO A 413 -10.64 -19.47 -36.52
CA PRO A 413 -9.89 -19.51 -37.78
C PRO A 413 -9.61 -20.93 -38.25
N ALA A 414 -9.56 -21.14 -39.56
CA ALA A 414 -9.31 -22.46 -40.14
C ALA A 414 -8.04 -23.15 -39.58
N CYS A 415 -6.96 -22.38 -39.34
CA CYS A 415 -5.74 -22.94 -38.78
C CYS A 415 -5.91 -23.44 -37.33
N ALA A 416 -6.73 -22.77 -36.51
CA ALA A 416 -7.04 -23.19 -35.15
C ALA A 416 -7.95 -24.44 -35.16
N SER A 417 -8.95 -24.48 -36.03
CA SER A 417 -9.83 -25.65 -36.20
C SER A 417 -9.06 -26.87 -36.69
N CYS A 418 -8.12 -26.69 -37.65
CA CYS A 418 -7.22 -27.76 -38.10
C CYS A 418 -6.31 -28.26 -36.96
N ALA A 419 -5.71 -27.36 -36.16
CA ALA A 419 -4.90 -27.75 -35.01
C ALA A 419 -5.73 -28.56 -34.00
N ALA A 420 -6.96 -28.13 -33.69
CA ALA A 420 -7.85 -28.86 -32.79
C ALA A 420 -8.18 -30.26 -33.31
N LEU A 421 -8.46 -30.42 -34.61
CA LEU A 421 -8.70 -31.73 -35.24
C LEU A 421 -7.48 -32.65 -35.14
N LEU A 422 -6.28 -32.14 -35.39
CA LEU A 422 -5.04 -32.93 -35.31
C LEU A 422 -4.84 -33.47 -33.88
N PHE A 423 -4.93 -32.61 -32.87
CA PHE A 423 -4.78 -33.04 -31.47
C PHE A 423 -5.91 -33.97 -31.01
N LEU A 424 -7.14 -33.81 -31.52
CA LEU A 424 -8.23 -34.74 -31.26
C LEU A 424 -7.91 -36.14 -31.80
N GLN A 425 -7.41 -36.23 -33.03
CA GLN A 425 -7.01 -37.51 -33.63
C GLN A 425 -5.89 -38.18 -32.84
N VAL A 426 -4.91 -37.41 -32.35
CA VAL A 426 -3.82 -37.94 -31.51
C VAL A 426 -4.38 -38.56 -30.22
N LYS A 427 -5.27 -37.86 -29.51
CA LYS A 427 -5.87 -38.36 -28.26
C LYS A 427 -6.77 -39.59 -28.45
N LEU A 428 -7.47 -39.69 -29.59
CA LEU A 428 -8.26 -40.88 -29.92
C LEU A 428 -7.36 -42.09 -30.23
N LYS A 429 -6.24 -41.88 -30.95
CA LYS A 429 -5.27 -42.94 -31.28
C LYS A 429 -4.54 -43.48 -30.06
N THR A 430 -4.20 -42.65 -29.07
CA THR A 430 -3.59 -43.12 -27.82
C THR A 430 -4.58 -43.94 -27.00
N ARG A 431 -5.83 -43.51 -26.91
CA ARG A 431 -6.89 -44.24 -26.19
C ARG A 431 -7.24 -45.58 -26.84
N SER A 432 -7.13 -45.71 -28.17
CA SER A 432 -7.29 -47.00 -28.87
C SER A 432 -6.13 -47.99 -28.65
N LYS A 433 -4.96 -47.52 -28.19
CA LYS A 433 -3.79 -48.38 -27.90
C LYS A 433 -3.77 -48.89 -26.46
N ASP A 434 -4.36 -48.15 -25.52
CA ASP A 434 -4.47 -48.60 -24.11
C ASP A 434 -5.58 -49.65 -23.90
N ASP A 435 -6.44 -49.89 -24.90
CA ASP A 435 -7.62 -50.77 -24.79
C ASP A 435 -7.51 -52.09 -25.60
N ASN A 436 -6.31 -52.52 -26.03
CA ASN A 436 -6.14 -53.79 -26.73
C ASN A 436 -4.89 -54.59 -26.31
N GLY A 437 -5.13 -55.74 -25.67
CA GLY A 437 -4.32 -56.96 -25.84
C GLY A 437 -4.41 -57.49 -27.28
N PRO A 438 -3.63 -58.53 -27.65
CA PRO A 438 -2.88 -58.54 -28.91
C PRO A 438 -3.72 -58.73 -30.18
N GLU A 439 -3.26 -57.99 -31.19
CA GLU A 439 -3.34 -58.19 -32.64
C GLU A 439 -4.61 -58.81 -33.25
N PHE A 440 -5.31 -57.99 -34.04
CA PHE A 440 -5.82 -58.44 -35.33
C PHE A 440 -5.39 -57.48 -36.44
N THR A 441 -4.59 -58.00 -37.35
CA THR A 441 -4.23 -57.38 -38.61
C THR A 441 -5.44 -57.31 -39.54
N CYS A 442 -5.69 -56.13 -40.11
CA CYS A 442 -6.31 -56.02 -41.41
C CYS A 442 -5.67 -54.85 -42.17
N ASN A 443 -4.96 -55.21 -43.24
CA ASN A 443 -4.42 -54.31 -44.23
C ASN A 443 -5.57 -53.71 -45.06
N SER A 444 -5.61 -52.39 -45.16
CA SER A 444 -6.06 -51.74 -46.39
C SER A 444 -5.41 -50.35 -46.49
N SER A 445 -4.50 -50.26 -47.43
CA SER A 445 -3.79 -49.08 -47.90
C SER A 445 -4.73 -47.97 -48.36
N LEU A 446 -4.57 -46.76 -47.80
CA LEU A 446 -4.72 -45.52 -48.55
C LEU A 446 -3.56 -44.59 -48.20
N SER A 447 -2.93 -44.16 -49.28
CA SER A 447 -1.66 -43.44 -49.39
C SER A 447 -1.57 -42.22 -48.48
N SER A 448 -0.55 -42.23 -47.63
CA SER A 448 0.18 -41.07 -47.17
C SER A 448 0.61 -40.21 -48.37
N ASN A 449 0.41 -38.89 -48.29
CA ASN A 449 1.35 -37.85 -48.72
C ASN A 449 0.68 -36.48 -48.65
N VAL A 450 0.70 -35.82 -47.48
CA VAL A 450 0.91 -34.37 -47.33
C VAL A 450 1.58 -34.16 -45.96
N ASP A 451 2.57 -33.27 -45.92
CA ASP A 451 3.54 -33.04 -44.85
C ASP A 451 2.95 -32.65 -43.48
N ASP A 452 2.69 -33.64 -42.62
CA ASP A 452 2.26 -33.42 -41.22
C ASP A 452 3.39 -32.84 -40.33
N GLU A 453 4.67 -32.99 -40.70
CA GLU A 453 5.80 -32.52 -39.86
C GLU A 453 6.16 -31.04 -40.04
N GLN A 454 5.77 -30.38 -41.14
CA GLN A 454 6.14 -28.97 -41.37
C GLN A 454 5.19 -27.96 -40.71
N LEU A 455 3.93 -28.33 -40.49
CA LEU A 455 2.95 -27.47 -39.80
C LEU A 455 3.18 -27.40 -38.28
N LEU A 456 3.67 -28.49 -37.67
CA LEU A 456 4.04 -28.56 -36.24
C LEU A 456 5.22 -27.63 -35.88
N VAL A 457 6.15 -27.42 -36.82
CA VAL A 457 7.37 -26.62 -36.56
C VAL A 457 7.11 -25.11 -36.62
N HIS A 458 6.11 -24.65 -37.39
CA HIS A 458 5.81 -23.23 -37.52
C HIS A 458 5.05 -22.65 -36.32
N PHE A 459 4.19 -23.43 -35.64
CA PHE A 459 3.49 -22.96 -34.43
C PHE A 459 4.35 -23.04 -33.16
N SER A 460 5.34 -23.93 -33.13
CA SER A 460 6.19 -24.17 -31.94
C SER A 460 7.34 -23.16 -31.75
N LYS A 461 7.80 -22.49 -32.82
CA LYS A 461 9.03 -21.67 -32.81
C LYS A 461 8.85 -20.19 -32.48
N GLY A 462 7.65 -19.77 -32.05
CA GLY A 462 7.39 -18.40 -31.58
C GLY A 462 7.89 -18.07 -30.15
N LYS A 463 8.77 -18.89 -29.56
CA LYS A 463 9.37 -18.62 -28.24
C LYS A 463 10.82 -18.13 -28.40
N VAL A 464 11.02 -16.85 -28.08
CA VAL A 464 12.29 -16.11 -28.09
C VAL A 464 13.41 -16.88 -27.36
N GLN A 465 14.41 -17.35 -28.10
CA GLN A 465 15.68 -17.81 -27.54
C GLN A 465 16.64 -16.61 -27.43
N LYS A 466 16.78 -16.03 -26.23
CA LYS A 466 17.95 -15.21 -25.90
C LYS A 466 19.19 -16.12 -25.89
N ARG A 467 20.04 -16.04 -26.92
CA ARG A 467 21.41 -16.56 -26.85
C ARG A 467 22.36 -15.43 -26.47
N SER A 468 22.83 -15.51 -25.22
CA SER A 468 24.03 -14.84 -24.76
C SER A 468 25.23 -15.48 -25.48
N ALA A 469 25.97 -14.70 -26.26
CA ALA A 469 27.23 -15.14 -26.86
C ALA A 469 28.35 -14.28 -26.27
N ASN A 470 29.12 -14.90 -25.39
CA ASN A 470 30.38 -14.42 -24.88
C ASN A 470 31.46 -14.84 -25.89
N VAL A 471 32.07 -13.89 -26.61
CA VAL A 471 33.30 -14.13 -27.38
C VAL A 471 34.25 -12.98 -27.11
N GLY A 472 35.39 -13.33 -26.52
CA GLY A 472 36.48 -12.42 -26.21
C GLY A 472 37.30 -12.02 -27.45
N ARG A 473 37.68 -10.73 -27.44
CA ARG A 473 38.90 -10.08 -27.96
C ARG A 473 39.54 -10.63 -29.24
N ARG A 474 39.64 -9.74 -30.24
CA ARG A 474 40.93 -9.18 -30.66
C ARG A 474 40.77 -7.81 -31.33
N SER A 475 41.76 -6.99 -31.02
CA SER A 475 42.05 -5.61 -31.44
C SER A 475 42.14 -5.44 -32.95
N ASP A 476 41.68 -4.30 -33.46
CA ASP A 476 42.39 -3.53 -34.49
C ASP A 476 42.04 -2.04 -34.41
N HIS A 477 43.10 -1.23 -34.35
CA HIS A 477 43.10 0.23 -34.37
C HIS A 477 42.75 0.74 -35.77
N VAL A 478 41.73 1.61 -35.92
CA VAL A 478 41.79 2.70 -36.91
C VAL A 478 41.03 3.93 -36.39
N THR A 479 41.77 5.03 -36.37
CA THR A 479 41.48 6.44 -36.09
C THR A 479 40.27 7.05 -36.83
N CYS A 480 39.47 7.86 -36.13
CA CYS A 480 38.60 8.89 -36.73
C CYS A 480 39.18 10.28 -36.42
N PRO A 481 39.40 11.15 -37.43
CA PRO A 481 39.65 12.56 -37.18
C PRO A 481 38.37 13.39 -37.36
N THR A 482 38.22 14.30 -36.41
CA THR A 482 37.42 15.52 -36.41
C THR A 482 37.64 16.41 -37.63
N ASN A 483 36.57 16.92 -38.25
CA ASN A 483 36.37 18.36 -38.54
C ASN A 483 35.13 18.56 -39.42
N CYS A 484 34.19 19.40 -38.97
CA CYS A 484 33.80 20.62 -39.69
C CYS A 484 32.86 21.49 -38.83
N LYS A 485 33.17 22.80 -38.86
CA LYS A 485 32.62 23.92 -38.08
C LYS A 485 31.21 24.37 -38.52
N PRO A 486 30.54 25.26 -37.75
CA PRO A 486 29.11 25.55 -37.84
C PRO A 486 28.74 26.91 -38.49
N LEU A 487 27.41 27.10 -38.65
CA LEU A 487 26.60 28.35 -38.85
C LEU A 487 26.46 28.91 -40.28
N PRO A 488 25.39 29.70 -40.63
CA PRO A 488 24.46 30.41 -39.74
C PRO A 488 22.94 30.31 -40.05
N ARG A 489 22.16 30.82 -39.09
CA ARG A 489 20.74 31.22 -39.18
C ARG A 489 20.54 32.33 -40.22
N LEU A 490 19.40 32.35 -40.90
CA LEU A 490 18.74 33.56 -41.40
C LEU A 490 17.22 33.35 -41.46
N CYS A 491 16.52 34.38 -41.00
CA CYS A 491 15.09 34.48 -40.75
C CYS A 491 14.23 34.55 -42.03
N SER A 492 12.97 34.15 -41.89
CA SER A 492 11.77 34.91 -42.29
C SER A 492 10.61 34.42 -41.43
#